data_AF-A0A147EGM4-F1
#
_entry.id   AF-A0A147EGM4-F1
#
_cell.length_a   1.000
_cell.length_b   1.000
_cell.length_c   1.000
_cell.angle_alpha   90.00
_cell.angle_beta   90.00
_cell.angle_gamma   90.00
#
_symmetry.space_group_name_H-M   'P 1'
#
loop_
_entity.id
_entity.type
_entity.pdbx_description
1 polymer ?
#
loop_
_entity_poly.entity_id
_entity_poly.type
_entity_poly.pdbx_seq_one_letter_code
_entity_poly.pdbx_strand_id
1 'polypeptide(L)'
;HEAEGAPGEASGDSPETTRAGDADGGAGAAVGDAASAAAPDRDHSPSPQEALVERVFTAARSEPGTGDFTRRLELAIRDRSPVRVTAEARGEVRTFTLLPVSVSAGRLRAADQSAGVERTLPITLITAVESV
;
A
#
# COMPACT_ATOMS: atom_id res chain seq x y z
N HIS A 1 -21.99 -28.68 32.21
CA HIS A 1 -22.12 -27.27 32.63
C HIS A 1 -21.53 -26.41 31.54
N GLU A 2 -22.13 -26.35 30.34
CA GLU A 2 -23.45 -25.75 30.01
C GLU A 2 -23.51 -24.25 30.29
N ALA A 3 -23.54 -23.49 29.18
CA ALA A 3 -24.48 -22.39 28.84
C ALA A 3 -23.79 -21.62 27.68
N GLU A 4 -24.12 -21.79 26.40
CA GLU A 4 -25.38 -21.44 25.70
C GLU A 4 -25.78 -19.97 25.86
N GLY A 5 -25.90 -19.24 24.74
CA GLY A 5 -26.50 -17.90 24.71
C GLY A 5 -26.02 -16.96 23.59
N ALA A 6 -26.40 -17.22 22.34
CA ALA A 6 -26.89 -16.17 21.42
C ALA A 6 -28.43 -16.04 21.64
N PRO A 7 -29.22 -15.08 21.10
CA PRO A 7 -29.04 -14.20 19.92
C PRO A 7 -29.71 -12.78 20.05
N GLY A 8 -29.89 -12.06 18.92
CA GLY A 8 -30.84 -10.93 18.76
C GLY A 8 -30.30 -9.85 17.80
N GLU A 9 -30.60 -9.83 16.49
CA GLU A 9 -31.86 -9.41 15.83
C GLU A 9 -32.38 -8.07 16.37
N ALA A 10 -32.27 -6.95 15.65
CA ALA A 10 -33.03 -6.50 14.46
C ALA A 10 -34.08 -5.43 14.84
N SER A 11 -34.06 -4.34 14.09
CA SER A 11 -35.20 -3.50 13.67
C SER A 11 -36.14 -2.86 14.71
N GLY A 12 -36.20 -1.53 14.66
CA GLY A 12 -37.34 -0.68 15.03
C GLY A 12 -37.02 0.70 14.47
N ASP A 13 -37.42 1.03 13.23
CA ASP A 13 -38.75 1.42 12.80
C ASP A 13 -39.44 2.37 13.79
N SER A 14 -39.47 3.65 13.40
CA SER A 14 -40.30 4.68 14.01
C SER A 14 -40.80 5.56 12.87
N PRO A 15 -42.02 5.36 12.39
CA PRO A 15 -42.71 6.30 11.54
C PRO A 15 -43.75 7.06 12.38
N GLU A 16 -43.68 8.39 12.41
CA GLU A 16 -44.85 9.27 12.29
C GLU A 16 -44.44 10.73 12.45
N THR A 17 -44.52 11.50 11.36
CA THR A 17 -45.00 12.88 11.48
C THR A 17 -45.69 13.29 10.17
N THR A 18 -47.01 13.15 10.22
CA THR A 18 -48.04 14.05 9.74
C THR A 18 -47.63 15.17 8.77
N ARG A 19 -48.19 15.10 7.54
CA ARG A 19 -48.81 16.23 6.83
C ARG A 19 -49.66 15.71 5.66
N ALA A 20 -50.94 15.51 5.91
CA ALA A 20 -51.97 15.70 4.88
C ALA A 20 -52.04 17.23 4.60
N GLY A 21 -52.15 17.75 3.39
CA GLY A 21 -52.56 17.12 2.14
C GLY A 21 -53.82 17.82 1.63
N ASP A 22 -53.74 19.13 1.37
CA ASP A 22 -54.75 19.88 0.62
C ASP A 22 -54.06 20.48 -0.62
N ALA A 23 -54.31 19.89 -1.78
CA ALA A 23 -54.03 20.50 -3.08
C ALA A 23 -55.03 19.94 -4.10
N ASP A 24 -56.05 20.74 -4.37
CA ASP A 24 -57.02 20.54 -5.44
C ASP A 24 -56.40 20.95 -6.79
N GLY A 25 -56.60 20.10 -7.80
CA GLY A 25 -56.89 20.50 -9.18
C GLY A 25 -55.83 21.27 -9.97
N GLY A 26 -55.10 20.56 -10.84
CA GLY A 26 -54.36 21.21 -11.93
C GLY A 26 -53.70 20.24 -12.91
N ALA A 27 -54.49 19.64 -13.81
CA ALA A 27 -54.01 18.80 -14.90
C ALA A 27 -53.12 19.58 -15.89
N GLY A 28 -51.97 19.00 -16.25
CA GLY A 28 -51.08 19.55 -17.27
C GLY A 28 -50.09 18.53 -17.83
N ALA A 29 -50.50 17.86 -18.90
CA ALA A 29 -49.71 17.26 -19.98
C ALA A 29 -48.58 16.26 -19.65
N ALA A 30 -48.85 14.99 -19.98
CA ALA A 30 -47.82 14.00 -20.30
C ALA A 30 -47.08 14.40 -21.59
N VAL A 31 -45.75 14.31 -21.64
CA VAL A 31 -44.94 13.20 -22.16
C VAL A 31 -43.50 13.69 -22.41
N GLY A 32 -42.54 12.90 -21.97
CA GLY A 32 -41.12 13.07 -22.25
C GLY A 32 -40.38 11.80 -21.87
N ASP A 33 -40.63 10.72 -22.61
CA ASP A 33 -39.75 9.56 -22.64
C ASP A 33 -38.43 9.96 -23.31
N ALA A 34 -37.35 9.96 -22.54
CA ALA A 34 -36.02 9.66 -23.02
C ALA A 34 -35.11 9.50 -21.80
N ALA A 35 -34.68 8.26 -21.57
CA ALA A 35 -33.49 7.98 -20.79
C ALA A 35 -32.33 8.87 -21.28
N SER A 36 -32.01 9.92 -20.51
CA SER A 36 -30.72 10.58 -20.61
C SER A 36 -29.83 9.96 -19.54
N ALA A 37 -29.12 8.92 -19.98
CA ALA A 37 -27.83 8.44 -19.51
C ALA A 37 -27.40 8.85 -18.11
N ALA A 38 -27.02 7.85 -17.30
CA ALA A 38 -26.15 7.99 -16.15
C ALA A 38 -25.19 9.17 -16.39
N ALA A 39 -25.45 10.28 -15.69
CA ALA A 39 -24.56 11.41 -15.74
C ALA A 39 -23.18 10.85 -15.39
N PRO A 40 -22.14 11.05 -16.22
CA PRO A 40 -20.80 10.68 -15.80
C PRO A 40 -20.59 11.38 -14.46
N ASP A 41 -20.13 10.61 -13.48
CA ASP A 41 -19.85 11.07 -12.12
C ASP A 41 -19.33 12.50 -12.18
N ARG A 42 -20.08 13.42 -11.56
CA ARG A 42 -19.77 14.86 -11.49
C ARG A 42 -18.27 15.00 -11.33
N ASP A 43 -17.61 15.71 -12.25
CA ASP A 43 -16.18 16.00 -12.30
C ASP A 43 -15.54 15.98 -10.89
N HIS A 44 -15.15 14.80 -10.41
CA HIS A 44 -14.58 14.66 -9.09
C HIS A 44 -13.09 14.94 -9.25
N SER A 45 -12.77 16.22 -9.37
CA SER A 45 -11.39 16.66 -9.31
C SER A 45 -10.81 16.15 -8.00
N PRO A 46 -9.67 15.43 -8.03
CA PRO A 46 -9.11 14.84 -6.83
C PRO A 46 -8.91 15.95 -5.82
N SER A 47 -9.44 15.72 -4.62
CA SER A 47 -9.17 16.58 -3.48
C SER A 47 -7.64 16.70 -3.30
N PRO A 48 -7.15 17.81 -2.71
CA PRO A 48 -5.72 17.97 -2.45
C PRO A 48 -5.11 16.79 -1.66
N GLN A 49 -5.91 16.15 -0.82
CA GLN A 49 -5.53 14.97 -0.04
C GLN A 49 -5.35 13.74 -0.94
N GLU A 50 -6.28 13.47 -1.85
CA GLU A 50 -6.17 12.38 -2.83
C GLU A 50 -4.96 12.59 -3.75
N ALA A 51 -4.72 13.82 -4.21
CA ALA A 51 -3.54 14.14 -5.00
C ALA A 51 -2.23 13.92 -4.22
N LEU A 52 -2.20 14.16 -2.91
CA LEU A 52 -1.05 13.87 -2.06
C LEU A 52 -0.86 12.36 -1.85
N VAL A 53 -1.95 11.63 -1.56
CA VAL A 53 -1.93 10.16 -1.39
C VAL A 53 -1.42 9.49 -2.67
N GLU A 54 -1.91 9.92 -3.84
CA GLU A 54 -1.47 9.36 -5.12
C GLU A 54 0.02 9.59 -5.38
N ARG A 55 0.54 10.79 -5.07
CA ARG A 55 1.98 11.08 -5.17
C ARG A 55 2.81 10.22 -4.22
N VAL A 56 2.38 10.09 -2.96
CA VAL A 56 3.07 9.26 -1.96
C VAL A 56 3.04 7.79 -2.36
N PHE A 57 1.90 7.29 -2.82
CA PHE A 57 1.74 5.92 -3.27
C PHE A 57 2.61 5.62 -4.49
N THR A 58 2.64 6.53 -5.46
CA THR A 58 3.52 6.43 -6.64
C THR A 58 4.99 6.41 -6.22
N ALA A 59 5.42 7.33 -5.36
CA ALA A 59 6.79 7.39 -4.87
C ALA A 59 7.19 6.11 -4.10
N ALA A 60 6.32 5.61 -3.22
CA ALA A 60 6.57 4.39 -2.45
C ALA A 60 6.70 3.13 -3.32
N ARG A 61 6.06 3.11 -4.50
CA ARG A 61 6.19 2.02 -5.47
C ARG A 61 7.44 2.12 -6.34
N SER A 62 7.99 3.33 -6.51
CA SER A 62 9.24 3.56 -7.24
C SER A 62 10.45 3.18 -6.40
N GLU A 63 10.36 3.31 -5.07
CA GLU A 63 11.39 2.87 -4.15
C GLU A 63 11.41 1.34 -4.04
N PRO A 64 12.57 0.69 -4.22
CA PRO A 64 12.65 -0.76 -4.06
C PRO A 64 12.36 -1.16 -2.62
N GLY A 65 11.39 -2.06 -2.44
CA GLY A 65 11.08 -2.59 -1.11
C GLY A 65 12.07 -3.66 -0.65
N THR A 66 11.92 -4.12 0.59
CA THR A 66 12.70 -5.24 1.15
C THR A 66 12.63 -6.51 0.28
N GLY A 67 11.49 -6.76 -0.38
CA GLY A 67 11.32 -7.87 -1.32
C GLY A 67 12.21 -7.73 -2.57
N ASP A 68 12.30 -6.54 -3.14
CA ASP A 68 13.18 -6.26 -4.27
C ASP A 68 14.66 -6.40 -3.90
N PHE A 69 15.05 -5.92 -2.72
CA PHE A 69 16.42 -6.10 -2.23
C PHE A 69 16.79 -7.57 -2.07
N THR A 70 15.88 -8.37 -1.48
CA THR A 70 16.10 -9.82 -1.32
C THR A 70 16.34 -10.48 -2.67
N ARG A 71 15.48 -10.22 -3.66
CA ARG A 71 15.62 -10.75 -5.01
C ARG A 71 16.93 -10.33 -5.68
N ARG A 72 17.33 -9.07 -5.58
CA ARG A 72 18.61 -8.57 -6.14
C ARG A 72 19.80 -9.27 -5.49
N LEU A 73 19.77 -9.43 -4.17
CA LEU A 73 20.82 -10.12 -3.42
C LEU A 73 20.91 -11.59 -3.83
N GLU A 74 19.78 -12.29 -3.99
CA GLU A 74 19.76 -13.68 -4.45
C GLU A 74 20.34 -13.84 -5.86
N LEU A 75 20.04 -12.91 -6.77
CA LEU A 75 20.65 -12.88 -8.11
C LEU A 75 22.16 -12.66 -8.01
N ALA A 76 22.61 -11.70 -7.20
CA ALA A 76 24.04 -11.45 -7.00
C ALA A 76 24.77 -12.63 -6.34
N ILE A 77 24.13 -13.36 -5.41
CA ILE A 77 24.68 -14.61 -4.84
C ILE A 77 24.88 -15.64 -5.95
N ARG A 78 23.87 -15.84 -6.80
CA ARG A 78 23.94 -16.81 -7.91
C ARG A 78 25.08 -16.47 -8.88
N ASP A 79 25.19 -15.21 -9.24
CA ASP A 79 26.17 -14.72 -10.21
C ASP A 79 27.56 -14.51 -9.58
N ARG A 80 27.66 -14.62 -8.25
CA ARG A 80 28.84 -14.31 -7.44
C ARG A 80 29.38 -12.90 -7.74
N SER A 81 28.47 -11.96 -7.95
CA SER A 81 28.80 -10.58 -8.30
C SER A 81 28.82 -9.70 -7.04
N PRO A 82 29.78 -8.76 -6.95
CA PRO A 82 29.78 -7.76 -5.90
C PRO A 82 28.61 -6.79 -6.08
N VAL A 83 28.08 -6.32 -4.96
CA VAL A 83 27.02 -5.30 -4.90
C VAL A 83 27.43 -4.20 -3.94
N ARG A 84 26.99 -2.98 -4.24
CA ARG A 84 27.05 -1.85 -3.31
C ARG A 84 25.75 -1.85 -2.50
N VAL A 85 25.87 -1.98 -1.18
CA VAL A 85 24.74 -2.02 -0.24
C VAL A 85 24.84 -0.82 0.68
N THR A 86 23.77 -0.04 0.75
CA THR A 86 23.62 1.03 1.73
C THR A 86 22.65 0.55 2.82
N ALA A 87 23.08 0.68 4.06
CA ALA A 87 22.29 0.32 5.23
C ALA A 87 22.27 1.46 6.24
N GLU A 88 21.12 1.64 6.89
CA GLU A 88 20.94 2.61 7.96
C GLU A 88 20.69 1.91 9.29
N ALA A 89 21.48 2.25 10.30
CA ALA A 89 21.32 1.73 11.64
C ALA A 89 21.53 2.84 12.66
N ARG A 90 20.57 3.02 13.58
CA ARG A 90 20.67 4.01 14.67
C ARG A 90 20.95 5.44 14.15
N GLY A 91 20.35 5.81 13.01
CA GLY A 91 20.52 7.10 12.36
C GLY A 91 21.85 7.28 11.61
N GLU A 92 22.68 6.23 11.52
CA GLU A 92 23.92 6.25 10.76
C GLU A 92 23.74 5.49 9.44
N VAL A 93 24.01 6.16 8.32
CA VAL A 93 24.00 5.56 6.98
C VAL A 93 25.42 5.10 6.63
N ARG A 94 25.56 3.83 6.24
CA ARG A 94 26.82 3.25 5.80
C ARG A 94 26.66 2.51 4.49
N THR A 95 27.64 2.67 3.61
CA THR A 95 27.71 1.98 2.32
C THR A 95 28.87 0.99 2.32
N PHE A 96 28.62 -0.21 1.80
CA PHE A 96 29.55 -1.32 1.76
C PHE A 96 29.65 -1.89 0.34
N THR A 97 30.84 -2.34 -0.04
CA THR A 97 31.04 -3.18 -1.24
C THR A 97 31.10 -4.62 -0.79
N LEU A 98 30.02 -5.35 -1.02
CA LEU A 98 29.80 -6.69 -0.49
C LEU A 98 29.80 -7.72 -1.60
N LEU A 99 30.43 -8.86 -1.37
CA LEU A 99 30.19 -10.09 -2.12
C LEU A 99 29.17 -10.95 -1.36
N PRO A 100 27.91 -11.01 -1.81
CA PRO A 100 26.88 -11.76 -1.12
C PRO A 100 27.18 -13.25 -1.09
N VAL A 101 26.95 -13.89 0.05
CA VAL A 101 27.17 -15.33 0.24
C VAL A 101 25.84 -16.05 0.43
N SER A 102 24.96 -15.51 1.28
CA SER A 102 23.65 -16.10 1.54
C SER A 102 22.67 -15.07 2.08
N VAL A 103 21.39 -15.26 1.79
CA VAL A 103 20.28 -14.60 2.46
C VAL A 103 19.46 -15.65 3.20
N SER A 104 19.28 -15.49 4.52
CA SER A 104 18.49 -16.41 5.33
C SER A 104 17.89 -15.69 6.54
N ALA A 105 16.67 -16.06 6.92
CA ALA A 105 15.95 -15.47 8.07
C ALA A 105 15.97 -13.92 8.08
N GLY A 106 15.86 -13.28 6.91
CA GLY A 106 15.89 -11.81 6.79
C GLY A 106 17.27 -11.19 7.02
N ARG A 107 18.35 -11.97 6.93
CA ARG A 107 19.74 -11.51 7.12
C ARG A 107 20.59 -11.84 5.90
N LEU A 108 21.36 -10.85 5.47
CA LEU A 108 22.40 -10.98 4.46
C LEU A 108 23.72 -11.33 5.12
N ARG A 109 24.39 -12.38 4.65
CA ARG A 109 25.79 -12.70 4.94
C ARG A 109 26.63 -12.41 3.71
N ALA A 110 27.71 -11.67 3.86
CA ALA A 110 28.55 -11.25 2.75
C ALA A 110 30.01 -11.04 3.18
N ALA A 111 30.94 -11.23 2.24
CA ALA A 111 32.31 -10.78 2.43
C ALA A 111 32.40 -9.29 2.08
N ASP A 112 32.92 -8.47 2.98
CA ASP A 112 33.18 -7.07 2.70
C ASP A 112 34.53 -6.92 2.02
N GLN A 113 34.49 -6.48 0.76
CA GLN A 113 35.67 -6.40 -0.09
C GLN A 113 36.61 -5.27 0.32
N SER A 114 36.11 -4.23 0.99
CA SER A 114 36.93 -3.09 1.42
C SER A 114 37.63 -3.36 2.74
N ALA A 115 36.94 -4.03 3.67
CA ALA A 115 37.47 -4.35 4.99
C ALA A 115 38.15 -5.72 5.09
N GLY A 116 37.94 -6.60 4.10
CA GLY A 116 38.50 -7.96 4.10
C GLY A 116 37.92 -8.86 5.20
N VAL A 117 36.69 -8.58 5.66
CA VAL A 117 36.04 -9.32 6.74
C VAL A 117 34.63 -9.73 6.35
N GLU A 118 34.12 -10.79 6.97
CA GLU A 118 32.73 -11.19 6.80
C GLU A 118 31.78 -10.29 7.61
N ARG A 119 30.65 -9.94 6.99
CA ARG A 119 29.59 -9.12 7.60
C ARG A 119 28.26 -9.83 7.52
N THR A 120 27.45 -9.61 8.56
CA THR A 120 26.04 -10.03 8.60
C THR A 120 25.16 -8.82 8.88
N LEU A 121 24.19 -8.56 8.01
CA LEU A 121 23.31 -7.38 8.06
C LEU A 121 21.84 -7.81 8.02
N PRO A 122 20.95 -7.23 8.83
CA PRO A 122 19.50 -7.38 8.64
C PRO A 122 19.07 -6.68 7.34
N ILE A 123 18.27 -7.35 6.51
CA ILE A 123 17.79 -6.77 5.24
C ILE A 123 16.87 -5.57 5.51
N THR A 124 16.18 -5.57 6.65
CA THR A 124 15.31 -4.45 7.07
C THR A 124 16.05 -3.14 7.30
N LEU A 125 17.38 -3.18 7.43
CA LEU A 125 18.21 -1.97 7.56
C LEU A 125 18.76 -1.51 6.21
N ILE A 126 18.61 -2.31 5.14
CA ILE A 126 19.11 -1.97 3.81
C ILE A 126 18.17 -0.97 3.17
N THR A 127 18.73 0.15 2.72
CA THR A 127 18.01 1.24 2.06
C THR A 127 18.33 1.32 0.56
N ALA A 128 19.44 0.71 0.11
CA ALA A 128 19.74 0.57 -1.32
C ALA A 128 20.60 -0.67 -1.61
N VAL A 129 20.38 -1.26 -2.78
CA VAL A 129 21.22 -2.32 -3.36
C VAL A 129 21.45 -2.03 -4.83
N GLU A 130 22.71 -1.81 -5.19
CA GLU A 130 23.17 -1.44 -6.52
C GLU A 130 24.20 -2.46 -7.01
N SER A 131 24.17 -2.82 -8.30
CA SER A 131 25.25 -3.58 -8.93
C SER A 131 26.48 -2.70 -9.09
N VAL A 132 27.67 -3.26 -8.85
CA VAL A 132 28.97 -2.57 -9.02
C VAL A 132 29.47 -2.69 -10.46
#